data_AF-A0A355GRI6-F1
#
_entry.id   AF-A0A355GRI6-F1
#
_cell.length_a   1.000
_cell.length_b   1.000
_cell.length_c   1.000
_cell.angle_alpha   90.00
_cell.angle_beta   90.00
_cell.angle_gamma   90.00
#
_symmetry.space_group_name_H-M   'P 1'
#
loop_
_entity.id
_entity.type
_entity.pdbx_description
1 polymer ?
#
loop_
_entity_poly.entity_id
_entity_poly.type
_entity_poly.pdbx_seq_one_letter_code
_entity_poly.pdbx_strand_id
1 'polypeptide(L)'
;HAEAHALPYAEDFFDAAISIDSYHYYGADEAYFPYTYSKLVKPGGQFGIVVPGLTREFEKGYPDTLESLWIPEMFTFHSKDWWRHLWEKTKIAEITVCYEMEKPKEIWQ
;
A
#
# COMPACT_ATOMS: atom_id res chain seq x y z
N HIS A 1 -14.66 -15.18 -6.10
CA HIS A 1 -14.33 -13.95 -5.35
C HIS A 1 -13.49 -14.33 -4.15
N ALA A 2 -12.46 -13.55 -3.83
CA ALA A 2 -11.62 -13.74 -2.65
C ALA A 2 -11.55 -12.41 -1.89
N GLU A 3 -11.38 -12.47 -0.57
CA GLU A 3 -11.34 -11.32 0.33
C GLU A 3 -9.91 -11.23 0.91
N ALA A 4 -9.37 -10.02 0.99
CA ALA A 4 -7.95 -9.79 1.28
C ALA A 4 -7.52 -10.28 2.67
N HIS A 5 -8.44 -10.28 3.65
CA HIS A 5 -8.22 -10.77 5.01
C HIS A 5 -8.48 -12.28 5.15
N ALA A 6 -8.98 -12.95 4.11
CA ALA A 6 -9.34 -14.36 4.12
C ALA A 6 -8.87 -15.09 2.85
N LEU A 7 -7.65 -14.82 2.40
CA LEU A 7 -7.06 -15.46 1.24
C LEU A 7 -6.87 -16.98 1.48
N PRO A 8 -7.36 -17.86 0.59
CA PRO A 8 -7.36 -19.30 0.81
C PRO A 8 -6.03 -19.96 0.39
N TYR A 9 -4.90 -19.33 0.71
CA TYR A 9 -3.57 -19.80 0.35
C TYR A 9 -2.83 -20.35 1.57
N ALA A 10 -1.95 -21.31 1.34
CA ALA A 10 -1.04 -21.80 2.38
C ALA A 10 -0.02 -20.72 2.75
N GLU A 11 0.49 -20.79 3.98
CA GLU A 11 1.65 -19.99 4.38
C GLU A 11 2.87 -20.38 3.54
N ASP A 12 3.77 -19.43 3.28
CA ASP A 12 5.01 -19.59 2.50
C ASP A 12 4.80 -20.23 1.12
N PHE A 13 3.68 -19.94 0.46
CA PHE A 13 3.35 -20.56 -0.82
C PHE A 13 4.01 -19.86 -2.01
N PHE A 14 3.99 -18.53 -2.02
CA PHE A 14 4.44 -17.74 -3.16
C PHE A 14 5.91 -17.31 -3.03
N ASP A 15 6.58 -17.11 -4.16
CA ASP A 15 7.89 -16.47 -4.22
C ASP A 15 7.78 -14.94 -4.21
N ALA A 16 6.62 -14.40 -4.60
CA ALA A 16 6.31 -12.97 -4.50
C ALA A 16 4.81 -12.68 -4.37
N ALA A 17 4.46 -11.55 -3.74
CA ALA A 17 3.10 -11.01 -3.66
C ALA A 17 3.06 -9.54 -4.11
N ILE A 18 2.27 -9.25 -5.15
CA ILE A 18 2.14 -7.92 -5.75
C ILE A 18 0.67 -7.50 -5.70
N SER A 19 0.42 -6.29 -5.21
CA SER A 19 -0.88 -5.65 -5.27
C SER A 19 -0.78 -4.35 -6.06
N ILE A 20 -1.68 -4.19 -7.04
CA ILE A 20 -1.79 -3.00 -7.88
C ILE A 20 -3.18 -2.42 -7.65
N ASP A 21 -3.23 -1.11 -7.39
CA ASP A 21 -4.46 -0.32 -7.28
C ASP A 21 -5.51 -0.88 -6.28
N SER A 22 -5.03 -1.56 -5.23
CA SER A 22 -5.90 -2.22 -4.25
C SER A 22 -5.37 -2.25 -2.84
N TYR A 23 -4.04 -2.33 -2.64
CA TYR A 23 -3.44 -2.47 -1.31
C TYR A 23 -3.88 -1.38 -0.33
N HIS A 24 -4.11 -0.15 -0.80
CA HIS A 24 -4.51 0.96 0.05
C HIS A 24 -5.86 0.75 0.75
N TYR A 25 -6.77 -0.07 0.20
CA TYR A 25 -8.08 -0.32 0.81
C TYR A 25 -8.03 -1.14 2.10
N TYR A 26 -7.01 -1.98 2.28
CA TYR A 26 -6.93 -2.94 3.40
C TYR A 26 -5.56 -2.94 4.08
N GLY A 27 -4.50 -2.60 3.35
CA GLY A 27 -3.13 -2.67 3.83
C GLY A 27 -2.69 -1.48 4.68
N ALA A 28 -3.53 -0.44 4.79
CA ALA A 28 -3.32 0.66 5.74
C ALA A 28 -3.59 0.22 7.20
N ASP A 29 -4.32 -0.89 7.39
CA ASP A 29 -4.37 -1.56 8.69
C ASP A 29 -2.97 -2.08 9.04
N GLU A 30 -2.41 -1.57 10.14
CA GLU A 30 -1.06 -1.91 10.60
C GLU A 30 -0.87 -3.39 10.92
N ALA A 31 -1.97 -4.11 11.19
CA ALA A 31 -1.96 -5.55 11.42
C ALA A 31 -1.97 -6.37 10.11
N TYR A 32 -2.41 -5.80 8.99
CA TYR A 32 -2.61 -6.57 7.75
C TYR A 32 -1.31 -7.17 7.19
N PHE A 33 -0.25 -6.36 7.10
CA PHE A 33 1.04 -6.85 6.62
C PHE A 33 1.63 -7.97 7.50
N PRO A 34 1.80 -7.80 8.83
CA PRO A 34 2.42 -8.83 9.68
C PRO A 34 1.57 -10.09 9.87
N TYR A 35 0.24 -10.00 9.83
CA TYR A 35 -0.62 -11.17 10.10
C TYR A 35 -1.12 -11.89 8.86
N THR A 36 -1.24 -11.20 7.73
CA THR A 36 -1.89 -11.75 6.53
C THR A 36 -0.95 -11.74 5.34
N TYR A 37 -0.50 -10.57 4.90
CA TYR A 37 0.19 -10.44 3.62
C TYR A 37 1.59 -11.06 3.62
N SER A 38 2.35 -10.86 4.70
CA SER A 38 3.71 -11.39 4.83
C SER A 38 3.75 -12.93 4.80
N LYS A 39 2.71 -13.58 5.32
CA LYS A 39 2.61 -15.05 5.37
C LYS A 39 2.43 -15.72 4.01
N LEU A 40 2.02 -14.96 2.99
CA LEU A 40 1.81 -15.51 1.67
C LEU A 40 3.14 -15.88 0.99
N VAL A 41 4.22 -15.21 1.36
CA VAL A 41 5.50 -15.24 0.65
C VAL A 41 6.56 -15.93 1.50
N LYS A 42 7.30 -16.85 0.87
CA LYS A 42 8.40 -17.59 1.50
C LYS A 42 9.46 -16.66 2.09
N PRO A 43 10.24 -17.11 3.09
CA PRO A 43 11.46 -16.43 3.50
C PRO A 43 12.38 -16.16 2.31
N GLY A 44 12.77 -14.89 2.12
CA GLY A 44 13.60 -14.44 1.00
C GLY A 44 12.84 -14.12 -0.30
N GLY A 45 11.51 -14.26 -0.31
CA GLY A 45 10.67 -13.80 -1.42
C GLY A 45 10.45 -12.28 -1.43
N GLN A 46 9.59 -11.82 -2.35
CA GLN A 46 9.42 -10.38 -2.63
C GLN A 46 7.98 -9.88 -2.45
N PHE A 47 7.86 -8.62 -2.03
CA PHE A 47 6.58 -7.92 -1.94
C PHE A 47 6.62 -6.68 -2.84
N GLY A 48 5.47 -6.31 -3.40
CA GLY A 48 5.32 -5.06 -4.14
C GLY A 48 3.93 -4.48 -4.00
N ILE A 49 3.85 -3.16 -3.84
CA ILE A 49 2.59 -2.42 -3.92
C ILE A 49 2.76 -1.25 -4.90
N VAL A 50 1.74 -1.04 -5.73
CA VAL A 50 1.61 0.15 -6.58
C VAL A 50 0.20 0.69 -6.35
N VAL A 51 0.10 1.82 -5.68
CA VAL A 51 -1.19 2.39 -5.25
C VAL A 51 -1.25 3.88 -5.55
N PRO A 52 -2.45 4.45 -5.76
CA PRO A 52 -2.64 5.88 -5.65
C PRO A 52 -2.17 6.38 -4.27
N GLY A 53 -1.61 7.58 -4.26
CA GLY A 53 -1.00 8.13 -3.06
C GLY A 53 -0.98 9.65 -3.08
N LEU A 54 -0.72 10.22 -1.90
CA LEU A 54 -0.53 11.65 -1.71
C LEU A 54 0.97 11.99 -1.88
N THR A 55 1.29 13.23 -2.24
CA THR A 55 2.68 13.70 -2.22
C THR A 55 3.17 14.05 -0.81
N ARG A 56 2.24 14.22 0.14
CA ARG A 56 2.50 14.44 1.57
C ARG A 56 1.22 14.15 2.36
N GLU A 57 1.39 13.78 3.64
CA GLU A 57 0.26 13.63 4.55
C GLU A 57 -0.43 14.98 4.84
N PHE A 58 -1.71 14.90 5.20
CA PHE A 58 -2.48 16.05 5.68
C PHE A 58 -2.79 15.91 7.17
N GLU A 59 -2.23 16.78 8.01
CA GLU A 59 -2.39 16.69 9.48
C GLU A 59 -3.78 17.10 9.99
N LYS A 60 -4.50 17.93 9.22
CA LYS A 60 -5.79 18.53 9.63
C LYS A 60 -6.92 18.18 8.66
N GLY A 61 -6.79 17.07 7.94
CA GLY A 61 -7.66 16.71 6.81
C GLY A 61 -7.22 17.38 5.50
N TYR A 62 -7.87 16.99 4.40
CA TYR A 62 -7.55 17.53 3.07
C TYR A 62 -7.79 19.05 3.01
N PRO A 63 -7.02 19.80 2.21
CA PRO A 63 -7.18 21.25 2.08
C PRO A 63 -8.47 21.63 1.34
N ASP A 64 -9.06 22.79 1.67
CA ASP A 64 -10.25 23.35 1.00
C ASP A 64 -10.13 23.39 -0.53
N THR A 65 -8.91 23.60 -1.05
CA THR A 65 -8.64 23.60 -2.50
C THR A 65 -8.92 22.27 -3.19
N LEU A 66 -9.05 21.16 -2.43
CA LEU A 66 -9.39 19.84 -2.95
C LEU A 66 -10.84 19.44 -2.66
N GLU A 67 -11.64 20.25 -1.96
CA GLU A 67 -12.99 19.86 -1.50
C GLU A 67 -13.88 19.31 -2.63
N SER A 68 -13.94 20.02 -3.77
CA SER A 68 -14.74 19.60 -4.92
C SER A 68 -14.22 18.37 -5.68
N LEU A 69 -12.96 17.99 -5.44
CA LEU A 69 -12.28 16.87 -6.09
C LEU A 69 -12.15 15.65 -5.17
N TRP A 70 -12.40 15.82 -3.88
CA TRP A 70 -12.18 14.79 -2.88
C TRP A 70 -13.34 13.79 -2.87
N ILE A 71 -13.01 12.49 -2.97
CA ILE A 71 -13.98 11.39 -2.84
C ILE A 71 -13.60 10.49 -1.66
N PRO A 72 -14.56 9.78 -1.03
CA PRO A 72 -14.32 9.00 0.18
C PRO A 72 -13.17 7.99 0.07
N GLU A 73 -12.96 7.38 -1.09
CA GLU A 73 -11.90 6.40 -1.34
C GLU A 73 -10.51 7.01 -1.15
N MET A 74 -10.34 8.31 -1.37
CA MET A 74 -9.05 9.01 -1.22
C MET A 74 -8.58 9.10 0.22
N PHE A 75 -9.44 8.83 1.22
CA PHE A 75 -9.01 8.71 2.61
C PHE A 75 -8.09 7.51 2.87
N THR A 76 -8.05 6.56 1.94
CA THR A 76 -7.11 5.44 1.99
C THR A 76 -5.73 5.80 1.41
N PHE A 77 -5.59 6.97 0.78
CA PHE A 77 -4.35 7.38 0.13
C PHE A 77 -3.38 7.92 1.16
N HIS A 78 -2.16 7.41 1.09
CA HIS A 78 -1.04 7.85 1.90
C HIS A 78 0.17 8.13 1.00
N SER A 79 1.09 8.93 1.52
CA SER A 79 2.36 9.23 0.90
C SER A 79 3.30 8.03 0.89
N LYS A 80 4.27 8.05 -0.04
CA LYS A 80 5.27 6.98 -0.14
C LYS A 80 6.03 6.78 1.19
N ASP A 81 6.27 7.86 1.92
CA ASP A 81 7.04 7.82 3.17
C ASP A 81 6.21 7.24 4.32
N TRP A 82 4.90 7.47 4.31
CA TRP A 82 3.97 6.81 5.23
C TRP A 82 3.95 5.29 4.99
N TRP A 83 3.81 4.84 3.73
CA TRP A 83 3.84 3.42 3.38
C TRP A 83 5.17 2.75 3.75
N ARG A 84 6.28 3.42 3.45
CA ARG A 84 7.62 2.98 3.85
C ARG A 84 7.69 2.78 5.36
N HIS A 85 7.29 3.77 6.14
CA HIS A 85 7.32 3.70 7.60
C HIS A 85 6.44 2.56 8.15
N LEU A 86 5.24 2.38 7.57
CA LEU A 86 4.32 1.32 7.96
C LEU A 86 4.96 -0.08 7.84
N TRP A 87 5.70 -0.33 6.77
CA TRP A 87 6.38 -1.62 6.56
C TRP A 87 7.67 -1.72 7.37
N GLU A 88 8.52 -0.69 7.37
CA GLU A 88 9.82 -0.68 8.06
C GLU A 88 9.68 -0.96 9.57
N LYS A 89 8.65 -0.41 10.23
CA LYS A 89 8.45 -0.62 11.68
C LYS A 89 8.19 -2.08 12.05
N THR A 90 7.69 -2.89 11.12
CA THR A 90 7.44 -4.32 11.36
C THR A 90 8.73 -5.15 11.42
N LYS A 91 9.80 -4.66 10.77
CA LYS A 91 11.08 -5.38 10.60
C LYS A 91 10.97 -6.72 9.87
N ILE A 92 9.84 -6.97 9.18
CA ILE A 92 9.59 -8.22 8.43
C ILE A 92 10.22 -8.17 7.03
N ALA A 93 10.27 -6.99 6.40
CA ALA A 93 10.82 -6.80 5.08
C ALA A 93 11.79 -5.61 5.04
N GLU A 94 12.79 -5.71 4.17
CA GLU A 94 13.67 -4.60 3.80
C GLU A 94 13.08 -3.84 2.61
N ILE A 95 13.00 -2.52 2.72
CA ILE A 95 12.55 -1.66 1.62
C ILE A 95 13.71 -1.43 0.65
N THR A 96 13.70 -2.13 -0.47
CA THR A 96 14.71 -1.98 -1.52
C THR A 96 14.45 -0.77 -2.43
N VAL A 97 13.17 -0.46 -2.68
CA VAL A 97 12.74 0.60 -3.59
C VAL A 97 11.41 1.20 -3.12
N CYS A 98 11.30 2.53 -3.10
CA CYS A 98 10.08 3.25 -2.76
C CYS A 98 10.14 4.67 -3.34
N TYR A 99 9.30 4.95 -4.35
CA TYR A 99 9.29 6.21 -5.10
C TYR A 99 7.88 6.57 -5.56
N GLU A 100 7.68 7.86 -5.86
CA GLU A 100 6.51 8.36 -6.58
C GLU A 100 6.74 8.24 -8.08
N MET A 101 5.70 7.93 -8.85
CA MET A 101 5.79 7.92 -10.31
C MET A 101 6.18 9.32 -10.83
N GLU A 102 7.14 9.38 -11.74
CA GLU A 102 7.52 10.63 -12.38
C GLU A 102 6.40 11.11 -13.31
N LYS A 103 6.11 12.43 -13.26
CA LYS A 103 5.14 13.09 -14.14
C LYS A 103 3.80 12.33 -14.23
N PRO A 104 3.12 12.03 -13.10
CA PRO A 104 1.96 11.15 -13.11
C PRO A 104 0.84 11.69 -14.02
N LYS A 105 0.67 13.02 -14.09
CA LYS A 105 -0.32 13.67 -14.97
C LYS A 105 -0.09 13.42 -16.46
N GLU A 106 1.15 13.18 -16.90
CA GLU A 106 1.46 12.90 -18.31
C GLU A 106 1.05 11.47 -18.70
N ILE A 107 0.93 10.56 -17.72
CA ILE A 107 0.62 9.14 -17.92
C ILE A 107 -0.89 8.90 -17.99
N TRP A 108 -1.68 9.77 -17.34
CA TRP A 108 -3.15 9.72 -17.31
C TRP A 108 -3.83 10.58 -18.41
N GLN A 109 -3.18 10.78 -19.56
CA GLN A 109 -3.75 11.52 -20.71
C GLN A 109 -4.87 10.76 -21.41
#